data_AF-A0A934ELW6-F1
#
_entry.id   AF-A0A934ELW6-F1
#
_cell.length_a   1.000
_cell.length_b   1.000
_cell.length_c   1.000
_cell.angle_alpha   90.00
_cell.angle_beta   90.00
_cell.angle_gamma   90.00
#
_symmetry.space_group_name_H-M   'P 1'
#
loop_
_entity.id
_entity.type
_entity.pdbx_description
1 polymer ?
#
loop_
_entity_poly.entity_id
_entity_poly.type
_entity_poly.pdbx_seq_one_letter_code
_entity_poly.pdbx_strand_id
1 'polypeptide(L)'
;MEFSLPWGMEFTLPLRDERVMRFKNFWIKKTGIEENLLVKSLSDGEHQLLHSLGLCLLYKDKQCLFLLDEPETHFNPDWRAKFISRLRGCFGDKDAKYAMREMLITTHTPFLISDSHKEYVLVFNKDKSNLVTVSKPEYNTLGASINKITMKTFGKTETISDYAIAILKGLEERFESGESSQALIDEADKILGDSVEKVLFINKLMRGEE
;
A
#
# COMPACT_ATOMS: atom_id res chain seq x y z
N MET A 1 -14.87 12.59 -17.18
CA MET A 1 -15.23 12.88 -15.77
C MET A 1 -14.67 14.25 -15.48
N GLU A 2 -15.53 15.26 -15.46
CA GLU A 2 -15.17 16.62 -15.09
C GLU A 2 -15.07 16.69 -13.57
N PHE A 3 -13.95 17.18 -13.06
CA PHE A 3 -13.78 17.51 -11.64
C PHE A 3 -13.78 19.04 -11.55
N SER A 4 -14.83 19.61 -10.96
CA SER A 4 -14.87 21.04 -10.65
C SER A 4 -14.26 21.26 -9.26
N LEU A 5 -13.19 22.05 -9.20
CA LEU A 5 -12.61 22.51 -7.94
C LEU A 5 -13.29 23.81 -7.49
N PRO A 6 -13.30 24.14 -6.17
CA PRO A 6 -14.02 25.29 -5.61
C PRO A 6 -13.59 26.67 -6.16
N TRP A 7 -12.54 26.72 -6.97
CA TRP A 7 -11.91 27.94 -7.47
C TRP A 7 -12.19 28.22 -8.96
N GLY A 8 -13.15 27.52 -9.58
CA GLY A 8 -13.53 27.77 -10.98
C GLY A 8 -12.49 27.35 -12.03
N MET A 9 -11.47 26.57 -11.63
CA MET A 9 -10.56 25.92 -12.56
C MET A 9 -11.15 24.58 -12.99
N GLU A 10 -11.50 24.47 -14.28
CA GLU A 10 -11.81 23.21 -14.94
C GLU A 10 -10.49 22.55 -15.38
N PHE A 11 -10.13 21.44 -14.74
CA PHE A 11 -9.08 20.56 -15.26
C PHE A 11 -9.71 19.61 -16.28
N THR A 12 -9.69 19.98 -17.56
CA THR A 12 -9.91 19.02 -18.63
C THR A 12 -8.70 18.10 -18.70
N LEU A 13 -8.90 16.80 -18.46
CA LEU A 13 -7.87 15.81 -18.78
C LEU A 13 -7.47 16.01 -20.24
N PRO A 14 -6.16 16.10 -20.56
CA PRO A 14 -5.73 16.32 -21.93
C PRO A 14 -6.34 15.24 -22.82
N LEU A 15 -6.83 15.67 -23.99
CA LEU A 15 -7.30 14.75 -25.02
C LEU A 15 -6.20 13.75 -25.30
N ARG A 16 -6.57 12.54 -25.75
CA ARG A 16 -5.59 11.46 -25.95
C ARG A 16 -4.43 11.88 -26.86
N ASP A 17 -4.67 12.80 -27.79
CA ASP A 17 -3.69 13.33 -28.74
C ASP A 17 -2.81 14.44 -28.15
N GLU A 18 -3.20 15.03 -27.02
CA GLU A 18 -2.47 16.07 -26.28
C GLU A 18 -1.54 15.49 -25.20
N ARG A 19 -1.56 14.17 -25.01
CA ARG A 19 -0.70 13.50 -24.03
C ARG A 19 0.75 13.45 -24.52
N VAL A 20 1.67 13.89 -23.66
CA VAL A 20 3.12 13.93 -23.93
C VAL A 20 3.71 12.55 -24.25
N MET A 21 3.13 11.47 -23.73
CA MET A 21 3.57 10.09 -24.02
C MET A 21 2.42 9.15 -24.37
N ARG A 22 2.65 8.36 -25.44
CA ARG A 22 1.65 7.47 -26.03
C ARG A 22 2.22 6.13 -26.49
N PHE A 23 3.10 5.54 -25.70
CA PHE A 23 3.65 4.21 -26.00
C PHE A 23 2.66 3.13 -25.59
N LYS A 24 1.98 2.51 -26.56
CA LYS A 24 1.10 1.36 -26.32
C LYS A 24 1.72 0.02 -26.70
N ASN A 25 2.53 0.02 -27.76
CA ASN A 25 3.21 -1.18 -28.25
C ASN A 25 4.65 -0.80 -28.55
N PHE A 26 5.57 -1.28 -27.73
CA PHE A 26 6.99 -1.21 -28.00
C PHE A 26 7.64 -2.54 -27.62
N TRP A 27 8.82 -2.76 -28.17
CA TRP A 27 9.61 -3.94 -27.92
C TRP A 27 10.72 -3.61 -26.92
N ILE A 28 10.94 -4.51 -25.98
CA ILE A 28 11.98 -4.43 -24.95
C ILE A 28 13.02 -5.49 -25.28
N LYS A 29 14.27 -5.06 -25.44
CA LYS A 29 15.41 -5.96 -25.54
C LYS A 29 15.98 -6.19 -24.15
N LYS A 30 15.83 -7.39 -23.62
CA LYS A 30 16.37 -7.78 -22.31
C LYS A 30 17.76 -8.38 -22.47
N THR A 31 18.74 -7.90 -21.68
CA THR A 31 20.09 -8.45 -21.68
C THR A 31 20.05 -9.95 -21.38
N GLY A 32 20.68 -10.75 -22.24
CA GLY A 32 20.71 -12.22 -22.12
C GLY A 32 19.49 -12.94 -22.71
N ILE A 33 18.57 -12.23 -23.38
CA ILE A 33 17.48 -12.82 -24.16
C ILE A 33 17.63 -12.37 -25.62
N GLU A 34 17.68 -13.32 -26.55
CA GLU A 34 17.82 -13.02 -27.98
C GLU A 34 16.55 -12.42 -28.57
N GLU A 35 15.40 -12.91 -28.14
CA GLU A 35 14.10 -12.46 -28.62
C GLU A 35 13.70 -11.11 -28.00
N ASN A 36 13.12 -10.25 -28.85
CA ASN A 36 12.52 -9.01 -28.39
C ASN A 36 11.20 -9.32 -27.69
N LEU A 37 11.00 -8.74 -26.50
CA LEU A 37 9.77 -8.91 -25.74
C LEU A 37 8.80 -7.78 -26.08
N LEU A 38 7.58 -8.11 -26.47
CA LEU A 38 6.53 -7.11 -26.59
C LEU A 38 6.16 -6.62 -25.19
N VAL A 39 5.97 -5.31 -24.99
CA VAL A 39 5.58 -4.76 -23.67
C VAL A 39 4.31 -5.42 -23.10
N LYS A 40 3.40 -5.87 -23.97
CA LYS A 40 2.18 -6.60 -23.60
C LYS A 40 2.43 -8.00 -23.03
N SER A 41 3.63 -8.53 -23.20
CA SER A 41 4.04 -9.82 -22.63
C SER A 41 4.51 -9.69 -21.17
N LEU A 42 4.64 -8.46 -20.64
CA LEU A 42 4.97 -8.24 -19.24
C LEU A 42 3.76 -8.49 -18.35
N SER A 43 4.00 -8.97 -17.14
CA SER A 43 2.99 -8.94 -16.08
C SER A 43 2.61 -7.51 -15.71
N ASP A 44 1.41 -7.30 -15.15
CA ASP A 44 0.95 -5.97 -14.75
C ASP A 44 1.90 -5.29 -13.75
N GLY A 45 2.47 -6.08 -12.82
CA GLY A 45 3.48 -5.61 -11.88
C GLY A 45 4.77 -5.13 -12.58
N GLU A 46 5.28 -5.89 -13.54
CA GLU A 46 6.46 -5.49 -14.33
C GLU A 46 6.18 -4.24 -15.16
N HIS A 47 5.02 -4.18 -15.80
CA HIS A 47 4.59 -3.04 -16.58
C HIS A 47 4.50 -1.78 -15.72
N GLN A 48 3.86 -1.88 -14.53
CA GLN A 48 3.72 -0.76 -13.61
C GLN A 48 5.07 -0.31 -13.04
N LEU A 49 5.97 -1.25 -12.72
CA LEU A 49 7.32 -0.92 -12.25
C LEU A 49 8.11 -0.18 -13.33
N LEU A 50 8.07 -0.68 -14.57
CA LEU A 50 8.72 -0.03 -15.71
C LEU A 50 8.13 1.37 -15.95
N HIS A 51 6.81 1.52 -15.81
CA HIS A 51 6.13 2.80 -15.98
C HIS A 51 6.59 3.83 -14.92
N SER A 52 6.53 3.47 -13.64
CA SER A 52 6.90 4.36 -12.52
C SER A 52 8.38 4.74 -12.56
N LEU A 53 9.29 3.77 -12.69
CA LEU A 53 10.73 4.05 -12.74
C LEU A 53 11.15 4.70 -14.05
N GLY A 54 10.56 4.29 -15.17
CA GLY A 54 10.82 4.87 -16.48
C GLY A 54 10.44 6.35 -16.55
N LEU A 55 9.30 6.72 -15.97
CA LEU A 55 8.90 8.12 -15.82
C LEU A 55 9.93 8.91 -15.00
N CYS A 56 10.35 8.36 -13.86
CA CYS A 56 11.35 9.00 -13.00
C CYS A 56 12.68 9.18 -13.72
N LEU A 57 13.17 8.17 -14.45
CA LEU A 57 14.42 8.22 -15.19
C LEU A 57 14.38 9.19 -16.37
N LEU A 58 13.26 9.25 -17.08
CA LEU A 58 13.08 10.13 -18.23
C LEU A 58 13.11 11.61 -17.81
N TYR A 59 12.44 11.93 -16.70
CA TYR A 59 12.35 13.29 -16.17
C TYR A 59 13.37 13.58 -15.06
N LYS A 60 14.35 12.67 -14.84
CA LYS A 60 15.31 12.81 -13.74
C LYS A 60 16.04 14.15 -13.79
N ASP A 61 16.42 14.64 -14.97
CA ASP A 61 17.17 15.90 -15.11
C ASP A 61 16.29 17.12 -15.37
N LYS A 62 14.99 17.03 -15.05
CA LYS A 62 14.00 18.11 -15.26
C LYS A 62 13.39 18.56 -13.94
N GLN A 63 13.08 19.86 -13.84
CA GLN A 63 12.22 20.38 -12.78
C GLN A 63 10.79 19.94 -13.05
N CYS A 64 10.28 19.06 -12.20
CA CYS A 64 8.96 18.46 -12.39
C CYS A 64 8.32 18.07 -11.05
N LEU A 65 6.99 18.08 -11.05
CA LEU A 65 6.16 17.54 -9.99
C LEU A 65 5.66 16.17 -10.44
N PHE A 66 6.03 15.13 -9.71
CA PHE A 66 5.52 13.77 -9.93
C PHE A 66 4.22 13.60 -9.13
N LEU A 67 3.13 13.27 -9.82
CA LEU A 67 1.86 12.88 -9.22
C LEU A 67 1.62 11.41 -9.54
N LEU A 68 1.77 10.54 -8.54
CA LEU A 68 1.66 9.10 -8.69
C LEU A 68 0.47 8.59 -7.87
N ASP A 69 -0.54 8.08 -8.56
CA ASP A 69 -1.71 7.47 -7.91
C ASP A 69 -1.50 5.95 -7.81
N GLU A 70 -1.37 5.44 -6.60
CA GLU A 70 -1.12 4.02 -6.26
C GLU A 70 -0.12 3.31 -7.22
N PRO A 71 1.09 3.85 -7.40
CA PRO A 71 2.09 3.33 -8.35
C PRO A 71 2.57 1.91 -8.02
N GLU A 72 2.16 1.34 -6.88
CA GLU A 72 2.50 0.02 -6.38
C GLU A 72 1.34 -1.01 -6.39
N THR A 73 0.18 -0.65 -6.93
CA THR A 73 -1.05 -1.48 -6.91
C THR A 73 -0.79 -2.96 -7.25
N HIS A 74 -0.11 -3.22 -8.38
CA HIS A 74 0.15 -4.58 -8.87
C HIS A 74 1.46 -5.19 -8.36
N PHE A 75 2.14 -4.56 -7.39
CA PHE A 75 3.38 -5.07 -6.85
C PHE A 75 3.16 -6.17 -5.83
N ASN A 76 4.03 -7.17 -5.86
CA ASN A 76 4.16 -8.11 -4.76
C ASN A 76 4.74 -7.41 -3.50
N PRO A 77 4.62 -8.01 -2.31
CA PRO A 77 5.09 -7.38 -1.06
C PRO A 77 6.56 -6.96 -1.07
N ASP A 78 7.45 -7.77 -1.67
CA ASP A 78 8.89 -7.44 -1.77
C ASP A 78 9.14 -6.17 -2.59
N TRP A 79 8.40 -6.01 -3.69
CA TRP A 79 8.52 -4.85 -4.56
C TRP A 79 7.92 -3.59 -3.92
N ARG A 80 6.81 -3.71 -3.18
CA ARG A 80 6.26 -2.61 -2.38
C ARG A 80 7.26 -2.10 -1.34
N ALA A 81 7.90 -3.02 -0.61
CA ALA A 81 8.92 -2.67 0.38
C ALA A 81 10.16 -1.99 -0.22
N LYS A 82 10.50 -2.30 -1.47
CA LYS A 82 11.67 -1.72 -2.16
C LYS A 82 11.34 -0.49 -3.01
N PHE A 83 10.07 -0.10 -3.12
CA PHE A 83 9.65 0.86 -4.13
C PHE A 83 10.25 2.26 -3.93
N ILE A 84 10.14 2.82 -2.73
CA ILE A 84 10.70 4.15 -2.43
C ILE A 84 12.23 4.15 -2.58
N SER A 85 12.92 3.11 -2.09
CA SER A 85 14.36 2.93 -2.33
C SER A 85 14.73 2.92 -3.83
N ARG A 86 13.97 2.20 -4.67
CA ARG A 86 14.16 2.20 -6.13
C ARG A 86 13.92 3.58 -6.75
N LEU A 87 12.88 4.30 -6.32
CA LEU A 87 12.62 5.67 -6.76
C LEU A 87 13.77 6.60 -6.41
N ARG A 88 14.28 6.55 -5.17
CA ARG A 88 15.46 7.31 -4.74
C ARG A 88 16.67 6.99 -5.63
N GLY A 89 16.87 5.71 -5.98
CA GLY A 89 17.92 5.27 -6.90
C GLY A 89 17.84 5.86 -8.31
N CYS A 90 16.65 6.25 -8.80
CA CYS A 90 16.50 6.91 -10.09
C CYS A 90 17.09 8.34 -10.13
N PHE A 91 17.25 8.97 -8.97
CA PHE A 91 17.51 10.41 -8.86
C PHE A 91 18.97 10.78 -8.53
N GLY A 92 19.79 9.80 -8.11
CA GLY A 92 21.24 9.93 -7.88
C GLY A 92 21.65 10.89 -6.74
N ASP A 93 22.80 10.64 -6.10
CA ASP A 93 23.24 11.38 -4.90
C ASP A 93 24.01 12.70 -5.18
N LYS A 94 24.51 12.94 -6.40
CA LYS A 94 25.64 13.88 -6.57
C LYS A 94 25.48 15.03 -7.58
N ASP A 95 24.72 14.84 -8.67
CA ASP A 95 24.55 15.90 -9.69
C ASP A 95 23.18 16.61 -9.65
N ALA A 96 22.30 16.22 -8.72
CA ALA A 96 20.93 16.71 -8.59
C ALA A 96 20.78 18.03 -7.81
N LYS A 97 21.87 18.75 -7.52
CA LYS A 97 21.82 20.00 -6.72
C LYS A 97 20.94 21.11 -7.33
N TYR A 98 20.55 21.00 -8.60
CA TYR A 98 19.80 22.05 -9.31
C TYR A 98 18.42 21.63 -9.82
N ALA A 99 18.02 20.36 -9.68
CA ALA A 99 16.69 19.90 -10.06
C ALA A 99 15.82 19.82 -8.80
N MET A 100 15.05 20.88 -8.53
CA MET A 100 13.95 20.82 -7.57
C MET A 100 12.93 19.79 -8.09
N ARG A 101 12.70 18.75 -7.30
CA ARG A 101 11.80 17.64 -7.61
C ARG A 101 10.88 17.44 -6.43
N GLU A 102 9.59 17.49 -6.69
CA GLU A 102 8.56 17.15 -5.71
C GLU A 102 7.82 15.91 -6.20
N MET A 103 7.45 15.04 -5.27
CA MET A 103 6.72 13.81 -5.57
C MET A 103 5.60 13.63 -4.57
N LEU A 104 4.38 13.56 -5.08
CA LEU A 104 3.19 13.21 -4.33
C LEU A 104 2.76 11.81 -4.75
N ILE A 105 2.71 10.91 -3.78
CA ILE A 105 2.30 9.53 -3.96
C ILE A 105 1.06 9.29 -3.11
N THR A 106 -0.02 8.78 -3.71
CA THR A 106 -1.13 8.20 -2.96
C THR A 106 -0.87 6.72 -2.78
N THR A 107 -1.25 6.18 -1.63
CA THR A 107 -1.06 4.77 -1.33
C THR A 107 -2.02 4.30 -0.25
N HIS A 108 -2.50 3.08 -0.40
CA HIS A 108 -3.15 2.32 0.68
C HIS A 108 -2.22 1.29 1.33
N THR A 109 -0.93 1.28 0.96
CA THR A 109 0.01 0.29 1.46
C THR A 109 0.87 0.80 2.62
N PRO A 110 0.96 0.05 3.73
CA PRO A 110 1.83 0.41 4.85
C PRO A 110 3.32 0.36 4.51
N PHE A 111 3.71 -0.35 3.44
CA PHE A 111 5.12 -0.48 3.02
C PHE A 111 5.74 0.87 2.62
N LEU A 112 5.04 1.68 1.83
CA LEU A 112 5.53 3.00 1.39
C LEU A 112 5.63 3.97 2.58
N ILE A 113 4.67 3.89 3.51
CA ILE A 113 4.67 4.68 4.73
C ILE A 113 5.86 4.30 5.62
N SER A 114 6.20 3.00 5.70
CA SER A 114 7.34 2.49 6.47
C SER A 114 8.69 2.99 5.94
N ASP A 115 8.80 3.34 4.65
CA ASP A 115 10.03 3.91 4.05
C ASP A 115 10.00 5.46 3.97
N SER A 116 9.07 6.10 4.68
CA SER A 116 8.84 7.55 4.65
C SER A 116 8.94 8.16 6.04
N HIS A 117 9.56 9.34 6.15
CA HIS A 117 9.55 10.15 7.37
C HIS A 117 8.15 10.73 7.64
N LYS A 118 7.73 10.80 8.90
CA LYS A 118 6.36 11.18 9.29
C LYS A 118 6.00 12.60 8.82
N GLU A 119 7.00 13.46 8.66
CA GLU A 119 6.84 14.83 8.20
C GLU A 119 6.31 14.91 6.77
N TYR A 120 6.56 13.87 5.96
CA TYR A 120 6.13 13.70 4.57
C TYR A 120 4.87 12.83 4.40
N VAL A 121 4.31 12.31 5.49
CA VAL A 121 3.10 11.47 5.45
C VAL A 121 1.89 12.31 5.81
N LEU A 122 0.89 12.31 4.93
CA LEU A 122 -0.41 12.94 5.13
C LEU A 122 -1.47 11.85 5.17
N VAL A 123 -2.24 11.80 6.25
CA VAL A 123 -3.32 10.83 6.46
C VAL A 123 -4.65 11.53 6.20
N PHE A 124 -5.37 11.02 5.21
CA PHE A 124 -6.69 11.52 4.85
C PHE A 124 -7.74 10.68 5.55
N ASN A 125 -8.60 11.33 6.33
CA ASN A 125 -9.74 10.69 6.98
C ASN A 125 -11.03 11.33 6.50
N LYS A 126 -12.05 10.50 6.28
CA LYS A 126 -13.38 10.95 5.88
C LYS A 126 -14.38 10.54 6.95
N ASP A 127 -15.06 11.52 7.54
CA ASP A 127 -16.07 11.24 8.56
C ASP A 127 -17.41 10.80 7.95
N LYS A 128 -18.38 10.47 8.82
CA LYS A 128 -19.75 10.07 8.41
C LYS A 128 -20.51 11.19 7.69
N SER A 129 -20.09 12.43 7.86
CA SER A 129 -20.67 13.63 7.23
C SER A 129 -20.03 13.96 5.87
N ASN A 130 -19.14 13.09 5.37
CA ASN A 130 -18.31 13.30 4.18
C ASN A 130 -17.28 14.43 4.29
N LEU A 131 -17.00 14.95 5.49
CA LEU A 131 -15.94 15.92 5.71
C LEU A 131 -14.58 15.21 5.67
N VAL A 132 -13.66 15.72 4.85
CA VAL A 132 -12.29 15.20 4.77
C VAL A 132 -11.38 16.02 5.68
N THR A 133 -10.66 15.34 6.55
CA THR A 133 -9.61 15.91 7.40
C THR A 133 -8.26 15.35 7.01
N VAL A 134 -7.21 16.17 7.16
CA VAL A 134 -5.83 15.78 6.90
C VAL A 134 -5.03 15.94 8.19
N SER A 135 -4.33 14.89 8.59
CA SER A 135 -3.44 14.89 9.75
C SER A 135 -2.09 14.26 9.41
N LYS A 136 -1.11 14.45 10.30
CA LYS A 136 0.18 13.73 10.24
C LYS A 136 0.16 12.59 11.26
N PRO A 137 0.89 11.48 11.00
CA PRO A 137 1.04 10.42 11.99
C PRO A 137 1.70 10.93 13.29
N GLU A 138 1.15 10.54 14.44
CA GLU A 138 1.68 10.90 15.77
C GLU A 138 2.92 10.09 16.18
N TYR A 139 3.38 9.18 15.31
CA TYR A 139 4.50 8.28 15.55
C TYR A 139 5.52 8.36 14.41
N ASN A 140 6.76 7.94 14.67
CA ASN A 140 7.78 7.85 13.63
C ASN A 140 7.41 6.71 12.66
N THR A 141 7.14 7.06 11.40
CA THR A 141 6.74 6.11 10.36
C THR A 141 7.92 5.39 9.73
N LEU A 142 9.07 6.06 9.60
CA LEU A 142 10.27 5.45 9.02
C LEU A 142 10.73 4.26 9.86
N GLY A 143 10.77 3.06 9.26
CA GLY A 143 11.11 1.80 9.91
C GLY A 143 10.02 1.25 10.84
N ALA A 144 8.83 1.87 10.91
CA ALA A 144 7.74 1.33 11.70
C ALA A 144 7.23 0.01 11.11
N SER A 145 6.87 -0.94 11.99
CA SER A 145 6.34 -2.21 11.55
C SER A 145 5.02 -2.03 10.79
N ILE A 146 4.80 -2.91 9.80
CA ILE A 146 3.58 -2.91 8.99
C ILE A 146 2.34 -2.97 9.89
N ASN A 147 2.32 -3.84 10.90
CA ASN A 147 1.19 -3.94 11.84
C ASN A 147 0.93 -2.63 12.58
N LYS A 148 1.99 -1.93 13.05
CA LYS A 148 1.82 -0.65 13.73
C LYS A 148 1.22 0.40 12.80
N ILE A 149 1.66 0.45 11.53
CA ILE A 149 1.11 1.38 10.55
C ILE A 149 -0.34 1.04 10.22
N THR A 150 -0.64 -0.23 9.98
CA THR A 150 -1.99 -0.75 9.74
C THR A 150 -2.95 -0.36 10.86
N MET A 151 -2.55 -0.54 12.12
CA MET A 151 -3.40 -0.18 13.26
C MET A 151 -3.52 1.33 13.46
N LYS A 152 -2.40 2.06 13.47
CA LYS A 152 -2.37 3.48 13.87
C LYS A 152 -2.74 4.45 12.75
N THR A 153 -2.48 4.11 11.49
CA THR A 153 -2.78 4.98 10.34
C THR A 153 -4.04 4.54 9.61
N PHE A 154 -4.22 3.22 9.40
CA PHE A 154 -5.39 2.72 8.67
C PHE A 154 -6.55 2.29 9.58
N GLY A 155 -6.40 2.38 10.90
CA GLY A 155 -7.47 2.10 11.86
C GLY A 155 -7.89 0.63 11.91
N LYS A 156 -7.10 -0.28 11.35
CA LYS A 156 -7.40 -1.72 11.35
C LYS A 156 -6.77 -2.37 12.58
N THR A 157 -7.60 -2.64 13.58
CA THR A 157 -7.19 -3.17 14.89
C THR A 157 -6.84 -4.65 14.86
N GLU A 158 -7.41 -5.39 13.91
CA GLU A 158 -7.23 -6.82 13.79
C GLU A 158 -6.13 -7.16 12.78
N THR A 159 -5.33 -8.16 13.12
CA THR A 159 -4.22 -8.68 12.30
C THR A 159 -4.66 -9.79 11.35
N ILE A 160 -5.89 -10.29 11.54
CA ILE A 160 -6.53 -11.30 10.71
C ILE A 160 -7.67 -10.71 9.86
N SER A 161 -8.24 -11.52 8.95
CA SER A 161 -9.35 -11.12 8.09
C SER A 161 -10.71 -11.28 8.78
N ASP A 162 -11.71 -10.56 8.27
CA ASP A 162 -13.09 -10.57 8.79
C ASP A 162 -13.69 -11.97 8.86
N TYR A 163 -13.35 -12.86 7.92
CA TYR A 163 -13.79 -14.25 7.94
C TYR A 163 -13.20 -15.04 9.12
N ALA A 164 -11.90 -14.89 9.39
CA ALA A 164 -11.27 -15.53 10.54
C ALA A 164 -11.79 -14.96 11.87
N ILE A 165 -12.10 -13.65 11.91
CA ILE A 165 -12.75 -13.01 13.06
C ILE A 165 -14.15 -13.60 13.28
N ALA A 166 -14.94 -13.79 12.21
CA ALA A 166 -16.26 -14.38 12.31
C ALA A 166 -16.21 -15.81 12.85
N ILE A 167 -15.22 -16.62 12.43
CA ILE A 167 -14.98 -17.94 13.00
C ILE A 167 -14.68 -17.86 14.50
N LEU A 168 -13.74 -16.99 14.90
CA LEU A 168 -13.40 -16.82 16.33
C LEU A 168 -14.61 -16.42 17.16
N LYS A 169 -15.42 -15.47 16.68
CA LYS A 169 -16.66 -15.05 17.36
C LYS A 169 -17.64 -16.21 17.54
N GLY A 170 -17.80 -17.05 16.51
CA GLY A 170 -18.64 -18.25 16.62
C GLY A 170 -18.12 -19.25 17.67
N LEU A 171 -16.80 -19.39 17.81
CA LEU A 171 -16.20 -20.21 18.88
C LEU A 171 -16.41 -19.58 20.26
N GLU A 172 -16.34 -18.25 20.38
CA GLU A 172 -16.63 -17.53 21.62
C GLU A 172 -18.09 -17.70 22.06
N GLU A 173 -19.04 -17.57 21.14
CA GLU A 173 -20.48 -17.78 21.42
C GLU A 173 -20.75 -19.21 21.90
N ARG A 174 -20.06 -20.20 21.32
CA ARG A 174 -20.14 -21.61 21.74
C ARG A 174 -19.56 -21.83 23.13
N PHE A 175 -18.44 -21.19 23.46
CA PHE A 175 -17.90 -21.20 24.81
C PHE A 175 -18.89 -20.62 25.82
N GLU A 176 -19.50 -19.47 25.50
CA GLU A 176 -20.52 -18.83 26.32
C GLU A 176 -21.78 -19.70 26.49
N SER A 177 -22.07 -20.59 25.53
CA SER A 177 -23.14 -21.59 25.62
C SER A 177 -22.80 -22.83 26.47
N GLY A 178 -21.57 -22.92 27.01
CA GLY A 178 -21.12 -23.98 27.92
C GLY A 178 -20.36 -25.13 27.26
N GLU A 179 -19.87 -24.94 26.03
CA GLU A 179 -19.03 -25.95 25.37
C GLU A 179 -17.63 -26.03 26.01
N SER A 180 -17.03 -27.23 26.01
CA SER A 180 -15.74 -27.49 26.63
C SER A 180 -14.62 -26.66 26.00
N SER A 181 -13.86 -25.94 26.85
CA SER A 181 -12.69 -25.15 26.44
C SER A 181 -11.69 -25.97 25.62
N GLN A 182 -11.38 -27.19 26.06
CA GLN A 182 -10.41 -28.05 25.36
C GLN A 182 -10.87 -28.38 23.93
N ALA A 183 -12.17 -28.71 23.76
CA ALA A 183 -12.72 -29.00 22.43
C ALA A 183 -12.63 -27.78 21.50
N LEU A 184 -12.90 -26.59 22.03
CA LEU A 184 -12.82 -25.34 21.27
C LEU A 184 -11.38 -24.94 20.93
N ILE A 185 -10.42 -25.20 21.83
CA ILE A 185 -8.98 -24.99 21.57
C ILE A 185 -8.51 -25.92 20.44
N ASP A 186 -8.83 -27.21 20.52
CA ASP A 186 -8.44 -28.20 19.51
C ASP A 186 -9.05 -27.87 18.14
N GLU A 187 -10.30 -27.38 18.11
CA GLU A 187 -10.95 -26.93 16.89
C GLU A 187 -10.29 -25.67 16.32
N ALA A 188 -10.02 -24.66 17.16
CA ALA A 188 -9.32 -23.46 16.76
C ALA A 188 -7.93 -23.77 16.20
N ASP A 189 -7.20 -24.73 16.79
CA ASP A 189 -5.90 -25.17 16.30
C ASP A 189 -5.95 -25.86 14.95
N LYS A 190 -7.06 -26.54 14.64
CA LYS A 190 -7.26 -27.21 13.36
C LYS A 190 -7.64 -26.26 12.23
N ILE A 191 -8.42 -25.21 12.51
CA ILE A 191 -9.03 -24.36 11.48
C ILE A 191 -8.39 -22.97 11.35
N LEU A 192 -7.70 -22.47 12.39
CA LEU A 192 -7.08 -21.13 12.39
C LEU A 192 -5.56 -21.21 12.44
N GLY A 193 -4.91 -20.35 11.63
CA GLY A 193 -3.47 -20.13 11.69
C GLY A 193 -3.04 -19.29 12.89
N ASP A 194 -1.72 -19.20 13.08
CA ASP A 194 -1.12 -18.47 14.19
C ASP A 194 -1.40 -16.96 14.08
N SER A 195 -2.10 -16.43 15.08
CA SER A 195 -2.49 -15.03 15.15
C SER A 195 -2.57 -14.57 16.61
N VAL A 196 -2.45 -13.26 16.81
CA VAL A 196 -2.58 -12.66 18.16
C VAL A 196 -3.98 -12.92 18.70
N GLU A 197 -5.00 -12.83 17.85
CA GLU A 197 -6.40 -13.03 18.17
C GLU A 197 -6.68 -14.47 18.62
N LYS A 198 -6.12 -15.47 17.94
CA LYS A 198 -6.22 -16.89 18.35
C LYS A 198 -5.58 -17.10 19.72
N VAL A 199 -4.41 -16.52 19.97
CA VAL A 199 -3.73 -16.64 21.27
C VAL A 199 -4.54 -15.96 22.38
N LEU A 200 -5.12 -14.79 22.12
CA LEU A 200 -6.01 -14.11 23.06
C LEU A 200 -7.27 -14.92 23.37
N PHE A 201 -7.86 -15.54 22.34
CA PHE A 201 -9.00 -16.45 22.49
C PHE A 201 -8.65 -17.64 23.39
N ILE A 202 -7.56 -18.36 23.11
CA ILE A 202 -7.12 -19.50 23.93
C ILE A 202 -6.86 -19.06 25.38
N ASN A 203 -6.16 -17.94 25.59
CA ASN A 203 -5.93 -17.41 26.93
C ASN A 203 -7.23 -17.04 27.67
N LYS A 204 -8.25 -16.56 26.95
CA LYS A 204 -9.58 -16.27 27.52
C LYS A 204 -10.26 -17.57 27.99
N LEU A 205 -10.21 -18.63 27.18
CA LEU A 205 -10.75 -19.94 27.54
C LEU A 205 -10.06 -20.52 28.78
N MET A 206 -8.72 -20.52 28.80
CA MET A 206 -7.94 -21.05 29.92
C MET A 206 -8.18 -20.30 31.24
N ARG A 207 -8.54 -19.01 31.19
CA ARG A 207 -8.86 -18.20 32.38
C ARG A 207 -10.31 -18.34 32.83
N GLY A 208 -11.21 -18.76 31.95
CA GLY A 208 -12.62 -19.00 32.29
C GLY A 208 -12.86 -20.31 33.04
N GLU A 209 -11.81 -21.13 33.22
CA GLU A 209 -11.84 -22.36 34.01
C GLU A 209 -11.45 -22.16 35.49
N GLU A 210 -11.01 -20.96 35.88
CA GLU A 210 -10.76 -20.55 37.29
C GLU A 210 -11.99 -19.88 37.91
#